data_AF-A0A932NDQ7-F1
#
_entry.id   AF-A0A932NDQ7-F1
#
_cell.length_a   1.000
_cell.length_b   1.000
_cell.length_c   1.000
_cell.angle_alpha   90.00
_cell.angle_beta   90.00
_cell.angle_gamma   90.00
#
_symmetry.space_group_name_H-M   'P 1'
#
loop_
_entity.id
_entity.type
_entity.pdbx_description
1 polymer ?
#
loop_
_entity_poly.entity_id
_entity_poly.type
_entity_poly.pdbx_seq_one_letter_code
_entity_poly.pdbx_strand_id
1 'polypeptide(L)'
;MDSTYYTSPEELSPLPPRISYLKLYGIPLLLFLITFVTTTIAGTSWAGKSYWEITNWQYGITYSLLLMAFLSAHEFGHYFASLY
;
A
#
# COMPACT_ATOMS: atom_id res chain seq x y z
N MET A 1 -10.34 51.11 9.77
CA MET A 1 -9.45 50.01 9.34
C MET A 1 -9.24 49.19 10.60
N ASP A 2 -10.12 48.22 10.86
CA ASP A 2 -10.12 47.47 12.12
C ASP A 2 -8.87 46.61 12.22
N SER A 3 -8.17 46.75 13.35
CA SER A 3 -6.93 46.07 13.73
C SER A 3 -7.08 44.56 13.95
N THR A 4 -8.14 43.94 13.42
CA THR A 4 -8.54 42.56 13.71
C THR A 4 -7.96 41.53 12.74
N TYR A 5 -7.09 41.94 11.82
CA TYR A 5 -6.47 41.05 10.82
C TYR A 5 -4.95 40.85 11.01
N TYR A 6 -4.35 41.40 12.06
CA TYR A 6 -2.93 41.18 12.36
C TYR A 6 -2.80 40.03 13.37
N THR A 7 -2.70 38.79 12.87
CA THR A 7 -2.35 37.64 13.71
C THR A 7 -0.89 37.76 14.14
N SER A 8 -0.63 37.78 15.46
CA SER A 8 0.73 37.85 16.02
C SER A 8 1.56 36.63 15.59
N PRO A 9 2.87 36.75 15.31
CA PRO A 9 3.74 35.61 15.02
C PRO A 9 3.73 34.52 16.11
N GLU A 10 3.34 34.86 17.34
CA GLU A 10 3.19 33.93 18.47
C GLU A 10 1.91 33.07 18.39
N GLU A 11 0.88 33.52 17.68
CA GLU A 11 -0.35 32.75 17.43
C GLU A 11 -0.25 31.84 16.20
N LEU A 12 0.85 31.91 15.44
CA LEU A 12 1.07 31.04 14.30
C LEU A 12 1.34 29.61 14.81
N SER A 13 0.30 28.78 14.85
CA SER A 13 0.45 27.34 15.07
C SER A 13 1.50 26.80 14.10
N PRO A 14 2.42 25.91 14.54
CA PRO A 14 3.47 25.40 13.66
C PRO A 14 2.85 24.83 12.40
N LEU A 15 3.35 25.25 11.23
CA LEU A 15 2.90 24.73 9.95
C LEU A 15 3.01 23.20 9.99
N PRO A 16 2.00 22.46 9.48
CA PRO A 16 2.08 21.01 9.46
C PRO A 16 3.37 20.60 8.74
N PRO A 17 4.09 19.58 9.24
CA PRO A 17 5.32 19.13 8.60
C PRO A 17 5.02 18.80 7.13
N ARG A 18 5.91 19.22 6.22
CA ARG A 18 5.79 18.91 4.79
C ARG A 18 6.04 17.40 4.60
N ILE A 19 5.01 16.58 4.79
CA ILE A 19 5.09 15.14 4.60
C ILE A 19 5.32 14.87 3.11
N SER A 20 6.42 14.18 2.80
CA SER A 20 6.68 13.72 1.43
C SER A 20 5.86 12.48 1.15
N TYR A 21 4.70 12.65 0.51
CA TYR A 21 3.77 11.58 0.17
C TYR A 21 4.41 10.47 -0.69
N LEU A 22 5.44 10.79 -1.48
CA LEU A 22 6.19 9.82 -2.28
C LEU A 22 6.91 8.77 -1.41
N LYS A 23 7.45 9.17 -0.25
CA LYS A 23 8.11 8.24 0.68
C LYS A 23 7.09 7.41 1.46
N LEU A 24 5.90 7.96 1.67
CA LEU A 24 4.83 7.33 2.45
C LEU A 24 4.14 6.19 1.67
N TYR A 25 3.87 6.40 0.37
CA TYR A 25 3.20 5.40 -0.48
C TYR A 25 4.15 4.54 -1.33
N GLY A 26 5.38 5.02 -1.58
CA GLY A 26 6.34 4.27 -2.39
C GLY A 26 6.81 2.96 -1.75
N ILE A 27 6.98 2.96 -0.43
CA ILE A 27 7.39 1.77 0.33
C ILE A 27 6.32 0.66 0.27
N PRO A 28 5.04 0.89 0.68
CA PRO A 28 4.02 -0.16 0.62
C PRO A 28 3.75 -0.65 -0.80
N LEU A 29 3.80 0.22 -1.81
CA LEU A 29 3.65 -0.19 -3.21
C LEU A 29 4.79 -1.12 -3.67
N LEU A 30 6.04 -0.80 -3.29
CA LEU A 30 7.19 -1.66 -3.58
C LEU A 30 7.05 -3.02 -2.87
N LEU A 31 6.69 -3.01 -1.58
CA LEU A 31 6.46 -4.25 -0.83
C LEU A 31 5.34 -5.06 -1.49
N PHE A 32 4.25 -4.44 -1.90
CA PHE A 32 3.13 -5.10 -2.59
C PHE A 32 3.57 -5.80 -3.87
N LEU A 33 4.39 -5.16 -4.70
CA LEU A 33 4.97 -5.78 -5.91
C LEU A 33 5.86 -6.98 -5.58
N ILE A 34 6.70 -6.87 -4.55
CA ILE A 34 7.54 -7.98 -4.10
C ILE A 34 6.67 -9.14 -3.58
N THR A 35 5.62 -8.84 -2.82
CA THR A 35 4.65 -9.82 -2.34
C THR A 35 3.94 -10.51 -3.51
N PHE A 36 3.53 -9.77 -4.54
CA PHE A 36 2.89 -10.34 -5.73
C PHE A 36 3.79 -11.36 -6.45
N VAL A 37 5.07 -11.01 -6.65
CA VAL A 37 6.04 -11.91 -7.32
C VAL A 37 6.31 -13.14 -6.45
N THR A 38 6.59 -12.96 -5.16
CA THR A 38 6.91 -14.08 -4.25
C THR A 38 5.72 -15.03 -4.05
N THR A 39 4.50 -14.51 -3.97
CA THR A 39 3.28 -15.33 -3.85
C THR A 39 2.95 -16.07 -5.14
N THR A 40 3.24 -15.50 -6.31
CA THR A 40 3.12 -16.22 -7.58
C THR A 40 4.09 -17.42 -7.61
N ILE A 41 5.34 -17.23 -7.21
CA ILE A 41 6.34 -18.31 -7.13
C ILE A 41 5.90 -19.37 -6.11
N ALA A 42 5.47 -18.96 -4.91
CA ALA A 42 4.97 -19.89 -3.90
C ALA A 42 3.74 -20.69 -4.38
N GLY A 43 2.80 -20.03 -5.06
CA GLY A 43 1.61 -20.65 -5.64
C GLY A 43 1.94 -21.67 -6.73
N THR A 44 2.92 -21.38 -7.61
CA THR A 44 3.39 -22.37 -8.59
C THR A 44 4.05 -23.59 -7.94
N SER A 45 4.83 -23.37 -6.88
CA SER A 45 5.47 -24.43 -6.11
C SER A 45 4.42 -25.31 -5.42
N TRP A 46 3.38 -24.72 -4.83
CA TRP A 46 2.26 -25.46 -4.23
C TRP A 46 1.41 -26.22 -5.24
N ALA A 47 1.33 -25.74 -6.49
CA ALA A 47 0.72 -26.50 -7.58
C ALA A 47 1.58 -27.70 -8.05
N GLY A 48 2.74 -27.93 -7.43
CA GLY A 48 3.66 -29.02 -7.77
C GLY A 48 4.34 -28.83 -9.13
N LYS A 49 4.39 -27.59 -9.64
CA LYS A 49 4.99 -27.25 -10.93
C LYS A 49 6.34 -26.57 -10.74
N SER A 50 7.22 -26.73 -11.74
CA SER A 50 8.52 -26.04 -11.73
C SER A 50 8.31 -24.55 -11.90
N TYR A 51 8.72 -23.78 -10.90
CA TYR A 51 8.68 -22.31 -10.89
C TYR A 51 9.67 -21.67 -11.85
N TRP A 52 10.65 -22.43 -12.36
CA TRP A 52 11.60 -21.98 -13.39
C TRP A 52 10.97 -21.82 -14.77
N GLU A 53 9.84 -22.47 -15.01
CA GLU A 53 9.11 -22.37 -16.27
C GLU A 53 8.04 -21.28 -16.19
N ILE A 54 8.19 -20.23 -17.01
CA ILE A 54 7.25 -19.09 -17.08
C ILE A 54 5.83 -19.56 -17.46
N THR A 55 5.70 -20.62 -18.25
CA THR A 55 4.42 -21.24 -18.60
C THR A 55 3.65 -21.77 -17.38
N ASN A 56 4.34 -22.15 -16.31
CA ASN A 56 3.70 -22.63 -15.09
C ASN A 56 3.25 -21.48 -14.16
N TRP A 57 3.65 -20.23 -14.42
CA TRP A 57 3.29 -19.08 -13.58
C TRP A 57 1.78 -18.82 -13.56
N GLN A 58 1.06 -19.23 -14.62
CA GLN A 58 -0.40 -19.21 -14.65
C GLN A 58 -1.06 -19.93 -13.46
N TYR A 59 -0.45 -21.01 -12.96
CA TYR A 59 -0.99 -21.75 -11.82
C TYR A 59 -0.80 -21.00 -10.50
N GLY A 60 0.26 -20.19 -10.39
CA GLY A 60 0.51 -19.33 -9.23
C GLY A 60 -0.23 -18.00 -9.26
N ILE A 61 -0.63 -17.53 -10.46
CA ILE A 61 -1.37 -16.27 -10.63
C ILE A 61 -2.69 -16.30 -9.87
N THR A 62 -3.44 -17.41 -9.91
CA THR A 62 -4.71 -17.51 -9.17
C THR A 62 -4.47 -17.31 -7.67
N TYR A 63 -3.47 -17.98 -7.09
CA TYR A 63 -3.13 -17.83 -5.67
C TYR A 63 -2.71 -16.39 -5.33
N SER A 64 -1.86 -15.80 -6.16
CA SER A 64 -1.42 -14.41 -6.00
C SER A 64 -2.58 -13.42 -6.05
N LEU A 65 -3.51 -13.58 -7.01
CA LEU A 65 -4.70 -12.74 -7.16
C LEU A 65 -5.61 -12.79 -5.93
N LEU A 66 -5.86 -13.97 -5.36
CA LEU A 66 -6.67 -14.10 -4.14
C LEU A 66 -5.99 -13.40 -2.95
N LEU A 67 -4.67 -13.55 -2.80
CA LEU A 67 -3.93 -12.88 -1.73
C LEU A 67 -3.93 -11.36 -1.90
N MET A 68 -3.74 -10.86 -3.11
CA MET A 68 -3.80 -9.42 -3.38
C MET A 68 -5.20 -8.87 -3.10
N ALA A 69 -6.26 -9.56 -3.50
CA ALA A 69 -7.63 -9.17 -3.19
C ALA A 69 -7.88 -9.11 -1.68
N PHE A 70 -7.36 -10.08 -0.91
CA PHE A 70 -7.43 -10.08 0.54
C PHE A 70 -6.66 -8.90 1.17
N LEU A 71 -5.43 -8.63 0.74
CA LEU A 71 -4.64 -7.50 1.23
C LEU A 71 -5.31 -6.16 0.93
N SER A 72 -5.83 -5.99 -0.29
CA SER A 72 -6.59 -4.79 -0.64
C SER A 72 -7.82 -4.63 0.25
N ALA A 73 -8.59 -5.70 0.48
CA ALA A 73 -9.72 -5.66 1.40
C ALA A 73 -9.32 -5.34 2.85
N HIS A 74 -8.15 -5.83 3.31
CA HIS A 74 -7.60 -5.52 4.63
C HIS A 74 -7.28 -4.02 4.78
N GLU A 75 -6.64 -3.42 3.78
CA GLU A 75 -6.35 -1.97 3.77
C GLU A 75 -7.63 -1.14 3.67
N PHE A 76 -8.60 -1.55 2.86
CA PHE A 76 -9.92 -0.91 2.84
C PHE A 76 -10.66 -1.04 4.17
N GLY A 77 -10.51 -2.16 4.87
CA GLY A 77 -11.06 -2.36 6.22
C GLY A 77 -10.52 -1.34 7.22
N HIS A 78 -9.20 -1.09 7.21
CA HIS A 78 -8.59 -0.03 8.04
C HIS A 78 -9.09 1.37 7.64
N TYR A 79 -9.28 1.62 6.35
CA TYR A 79 -9.86 2.88 5.88
C TYR A 79 -11.30 3.06 6.38
N PHE A 80 -12.14 2.03 6.29
CA PHE A 80 -13.49 2.04 6.85
C PHE A 80 -13.51 2.23 8.37
N ALA A 81 -12.60 1.59 9.10
CA ALA A 81 -12.51 1.68 10.56
C ALA A 81 -11.95 3.01 11.08
N SER A 82 -11.30 3.82 10.23
CA SER A 82 -10.85 5.17 10.62
C SER A 82 -11.87 6.26 10.28
N LEU A 83 -12.84 5.94 9.41
CA LEU A 83 -13.95 6.83 9.07
C LEU A 83 -15.12 6.74 10.08
N TYR A 84 -15.19 5.64 10.84
CA TYR A 84 -16.20 5.37 11.88
C TYR A 84 -15.58 5.36 13.27
#